data_AF-N1J9H9-F1
#
_entry.id   AF-N1J9H9-F1
#
_cell.length_a   1.000
_cell.length_b   1.000
_cell.length_c   1.000
_cell.angle_alpha   90.00
_cell.angle_beta   90.00
_cell.angle_gamma   90.00
#
_symmetry.space_group_name_H-M   'P 1'
#
loop_
_entity.id
_entity.type
_entity.pdbx_description
1 polymer ?
#
loop_
_entity_poly.entity_id
_entity_poly.type
_entity_poly.pdbx_seq_one_letter_code
_entity_poly.pdbx_strand_id
1 'polypeptide(L)'
;IDQKNVDIEFTDASTLTIKGRIERSYSKGTPPAALVEGEADKAAICEDGNSRTTKQDNNVSVKKSEDSNTSREKFWVMERSIGEFSRSFEFPVPVNQDSVKASMKDGILSVMIPKAKKQENRKISIQ
;
A
#
# COMPACT_ATOMS: atom_id res chain seq x y z
N ILE A 1 -1.30 -0.30 -10.71
CA ILE A 1 -1.67 0.77 -9.75
C ILE A 1 -1.49 2.07 -10.50
N ASP A 2 -2.55 2.83 -10.65
CA ASP A 2 -2.49 4.11 -11.33
C ASP A 2 -1.96 5.17 -10.37
N GLN A 3 -1.19 6.14 -10.87
CA GLN A 3 -0.63 7.23 -10.06
C GLN A 3 -1.70 7.99 -9.26
N LYS A 4 -2.88 8.15 -9.84
CA LYS A 4 -4.05 8.81 -9.23
C LYS A 4 -4.60 8.09 -7.99
N ASN A 5 -4.20 6.83 -7.74
CA ASN A 5 -4.66 6.04 -6.60
C ASN A 5 -3.63 6.01 -5.45
N VAL A 6 -2.65 6.91 -5.47
CA VAL A 6 -1.56 6.98 -4.48
C VAL A 6 -1.42 8.41 -3.97
N ASP A 7 -1.47 8.56 -2.66
CA ASP A 7 -1.30 9.83 -1.95
C ASP A 7 -0.02 9.80 -1.11
N ILE A 8 0.72 10.90 -1.12
CA ILE A 8 1.98 11.06 -0.38
C ILE A 8 1.89 12.36 0.42
N GLU A 9 1.99 12.28 1.75
CA GLU A 9 1.87 13.43 2.64
C GLU A 9 2.88 13.37 3.79
N PHE A 10 3.39 14.54 4.21
CA PHE A 10 4.13 14.65 5.46
C PHE A 10 3.14 14.86 6.60
N THR A 11 3.09 13.93 7.55
CA THR A 11 2.23 14.05 8.73
C THR A 11 2.85 14.95 9.80
N ASP A 12 4.18 15.04 9.80
CA ASP A 12 4.97 15.94 10.63
C ASP A 12 6.28 16.34 9.91
N ALA A 13 7.22 16.98 10.61
CA ALA A 13 8.48 17.45 10.04
C ALA A 13 9.39 16.33 9.48
N SER A 14 9.28 15.12 10.02
CA SER A 14 10.18 13.97 9.76
C SER A 14 9.46 12.70 9.34
N THR A 15 8.13 12.69 9.28
CA THR A 15 7.33 11.50 8.96
C THR A 15 6.59 11.68 7.65
N LEU A 16 6.91 10.82 6.68
CA LEU A 16 6.22 10.71 5.40
C LEU A 16 5.25 9.54 5.44
N THR A 17 4.00 9.77 5.09
CA THR A 17 2.98 8.74 4.95
C THR A 17 2.59 8.58 3.49
N ILE A 18 2.55 7.32 3.03
CA ILE A 18 2.13 6.92 1.69
C ILE A 18 0.88 6.07 1.84
N LYS A 19 -0.21 6.50 1.21
CA LYS A 19 -1.50 5.81 1.18
C LYS A 19 -1.89 5.50 -0.25
N GLY A 20 -2.74 4.51 -0.44
CA GLY A 20 -3.34 4.27 -1.74
C GLY A 20 -4.31 3.11 -1.74
N ARG A 21 -4.99 2.95 -2.88
CA ARG A 21 -5.96 1.86 -3.10
C ARG A 21 -5.60 1.07 -4.35
N ILE A 22 -5.58 -0.24 -4.20
CA ILE A 22 -5.39 -1.18 -5.30
C ILE A 22 -6.76 -1.78 -5.61
N GLU A 23 -7.34 -1.36 -6.73
CA GLU A 23 -8.57 -1.93 -7.29
C GLU A 23 -8.26 -2.78 -8.52
N ARG A 24 -9.10 -3.78 -8.79
CA ARG A 24 -8.99 -4.64 -9.96
C ARG A 24 -10.09 -4.31 -10.95
N SER A 25 -9.72 -3.95 -12.18
CA SER A 25 -10.65 -3.89 -13.31
C SER A 25 -10.57 -5.19 -14.11
N TYR A 26 -11.72 -5.79 -14.40
CA TYR A 26 -11.82 -7.00 -15.22
C TYR A 26 -12.37 -6.65 -16.60
N SER A 27 -11.70 -7.11 -17.66
CA SER A 27 -12.34 -7.33 -18.96
C SER A 27 -12.82 -8.77 -19.00
N LYS A 28 -14.14 -9.00 -19.12
CA LYS A 28 -14.69 -10.35 -19.30
C LYS A 28 -14.14 -10.95 -20.60
N GLY A 29 -13.16 -11.84 -20.48
CA GLY A 29 -12.73 -12.74 -21.55
C GLY A 29 -13.34 -14.11 -21.31
N THR A 30 -13.99 -14.69 -22.31
CA THR A 30 -14.46 -16.08 -22.26
C THR A 30 -13.23 -16.98 -22.14
N PRO A 31 -13.11 -17.81 -21.08
CA PRO A 31 -12.00 -18.74 -20.97
C PRO A 31 -12.07 -19.79 -22.11
N PRO A 32 -10.93 -20.28 -22.62
CA PRO A 32 -10.92 -21.37 -23.59
C PRO A 32 -11.54 -22.62 -22.96
N ALA A 33 -12.48 -23.24 -23.69
CA ALA A 33 -13.35 -24.34 -23.24
C ALA A 33 -12.63 -25.70 -23.06
N ALA A 34 -11.42 -25.73 -22.51
CA ALA A 34 -10.67 -26.97 -22.31
C ALA A 34 -10.47 -27.23 -20.81
N LEU A 35 -11.11 -28.31 -20.33
CA LEU A 35 -11.17 -28.82 -18.95
C LEU A 35 -12.08 -28.05 -17.99
N VAL A 36 -13.34 -28.47 -17.84
CA VAL A 36 -13.88 -29.09 -16.60
C VAL A 36 -15.20 -29.77 -16.98
N GLU A 37 -15.20 -31.10 -17.08
CA GLU A 37 -16.40 -31.91 -16.83
C GLU A 37 -16.43 -32.23 -15.33
N GLY A 38 -17.53 -31.92 -14.65
CA GLY A 38 -17.72 -32.25 -13.23
C GLY A 38 -18.81 -31.41 -12.58
N GLU A 39 -19.94 -32.07 -12.29
CA GLU A 39 -21.20 -31.55 -11.73
C GLU A 39 -21.09 -30.83 -10.38
N ALA A 40 -22.13 -30.02 -10.13
CA ALA A 40 -22.42 -29.31 -8.90
C ALA A 40 -22.59 -30.25 -7.69
N ASP A 41 -21.93 -29.95 -6.58
CA ASP A 41 -22.58 -29.62 -5.30
C ASP A 41 -21.59 -29.63 -4.12
N LYS A 42 -21.96 -28.85 -3.10
CA LYS A 42 -21.51 -28.81 -1.69
C LYS A 42 -20.56 -27.68 -1.27
N ALA A 43 -21.06 -27.02 -0.23
CA ALA A 43 -20.59 -25.82 0.42
C ALA A 43 -19.55 -26.09 1.51
N ALA A 44 -18.90 -24.98 1.92
CA ALA A 44 -18.18 -24.74 3.18
C ALA A 44 -16.89 -25.56 3.36
N ILE A 45 -15.76 -24.98 3.76
CA ILE A 45 -15.54 -24.19 4.97
C ILE A 45 -14.35 -23.24 4.72
N CYS A 46 -14.51 -21.94 4.91
CA CYS A 46 -13.37 -21.05 5.18
C CYS A 46 -13.28 -20.95 6.70
N GLU A 47 -12.40 -21.74 7.31
CA GLU A 47 -12.13 -21.66 8.73
C GLU A 47 -11.41 -20.34 9.04
N ASP A 48 -11.98 -19.63 9.99
CA ASP A 48 -11.55 -18.36 10.54
C ASP A 48 -10.22 -18.57 11.29
N GLY A 49 -9.10 -18.43 10.58
CA GLY A 49 -7.75 -18.66 11.09
C GLY A 49 -7.03 -17.35 11.42
N ASN A 50 -7.29 -16.80 12.60
CA ASN A 50 -6.51 -15.71 13.21
C ASN A 50 -5.04 -16.14 13.38
N SER A 51 -4.17 -15.81 12.42
CA SER A 51 -2.72 -16.00 12.55
C SER A 51 -2.04 -14.68 12.89
N ARG A 52 -1.90 -14.48 14.20
CA ARG A 52 -1.08 -13.44 14.82
C ARG A 52 0.40 -13.79 14.62
N THR A 53 1.07 -13.15 13.68
CA THR A 53 2.55 -13.18 13.59
C THR A 53 3.14 -11.83 13.97
N THR A 54 3.68 -11.77 15.18
CA THR A 54 4.61 -10.74 15.66
C THR A 54 5.98 -10.93 15.03
N LYS A 55 6.42 -9.98 14.18
CA LYS A 55 7.85 -9.62 13.96
C LYS A 55 7.96 -8.13 13.61
N GLN A 56 8.96 -7.48 14.19
CA GLN A 56 9.28 -6.06 14.10
C GLN A 56 9.62 -5.60 12.67
N ASP A 57 9.44 -4.29 12.49
CA ASP A 57 9.93 -3.37 11.46
C ASP A 57 9.09 -3.18 10.19
N ASN A 58 8.51 -1.95 10.13
CA ASN A 58 7.67 -1.34 9.09
C ASN A 58 6.17 -1.68 9.17
N ASN A 59 5.42 -0.81 9.84
CA ASN A 59 3.97 -0.84 9.96
C ASN A 59 3.31 -0.64 8.57
N VAL A 60 3.07 -1.75 7.87
CA VAL A 60 2.18 -1.81 6.70
C VAL A 60 0.82 -2.24 7.23
N SER A 61 -0.11 -1.28 7.34
CA SER A 61 -1.50 -1.58 7.68
C SER A 61 -2.30 -1.68 6.39
N VAL A 62 -2.72 -2.90 6.05
CA VAL A 62 -3.68 -3.17 4.98
C VAL A 62 -5.05 -3.30 5.63
N LYS A 63 -5.92 -2.29 5.43
CA LYS A 63 -7.32 -2.39 5.85
C LYS A 63 -8.09 -3.08 4.72
N LYS A 64 -8.54 -4.30 4.99
CA LYS A 64 -9.42 -5.04 4.07
C LYS A 64 -10.84 -4.49 4.24
N SER A 65 -11.23 -3.54 3.39
CA SER A 65 -12.62 -3.12 3.29
C SER A 65 -13.41 -4.21 2.56
N GLU A 66 -14.28 -4.90 3.30
CA GLU A 66 -15.25 -5.83 2.73
C GLU A 66 -16.39 -5.03 2.09
N ASP A 67 -16.17 -4.55 0.86
CA ASP A 67 -17.25 -4.00 0.05
C ASP A 67 -18.20 -5.13 -0.38
N SER A 68 -19.36 -5.15 0.25
CA SER A 68 -20.32 -6.26 0.29
C SER A 68 -21.30 -6.34 -0.88
N ASN A 69 -21.01 -5.74 -2.06
CA ASN A 69 -22.03 -5.60 -3.10
C ASN A 69 -21.61 -5.81 -4.57
N THR A 70 -20.47 -6.44 -4.85
CA THR A 70 -20.13 -6.89 -6.22
C THR A 70 -20.21 -8.41 -6.29
N SER A 71 -20.95 -8.93 -7.27
CA SER A 71 -21.11 -10.36 -7.59
C SER A 71 -19.87 -11.18 -7.21
N ARG A 72 -19.98 -11.99 -6.14
CA ARG A 72 -18.85 -12.77 -5.60
C ARG A 72 -18.49 -13.89 -6.57
N GLU A 73 -17.62 -13.56 -7.50
CA GLU A 73 -16.94 -14.52 -8.36
C GLU A 73 -16.09 -15.44 -7.48
N LYS A 74 -16.16 -16.75 -7.72
CA LYS A 74 -15.49 -17.76 -6.90
C LYS A 74 -14.04 -17.88 -7.35
N PHE A 75 -13.10 -17.55 -6.47
CA PHE A 75 -11.67 -17.70 -6.72
C PHE A 75 -11.20 -19.05 -6.18
N TRP A 76 -10.38 -19.76 -6.97
CA TRP A 76 -9.68 -20.96 -6.50
C TRP A 76 -8.45 -20.59 -5.66
N VAL A 77 -7.73 -19.51 -6.02
CA VAL A 77 -6.55 -19.02 -5.31
C VAL A 77 -6.48 -17.48 -5.38
N MET A 78 -6.09 -16.85 -4.26
CA MET A 78 -5.86 -15.41 -4.15
C MET A 78 -4.55 -15.13 -3.40
N GLU A 79 -3.47 -14.86 -4.13
CA GLU A 79 -2.15 -14.58 -3.54
C GLU A 79 -1.88 -13.07 -3.35
N ARG A 80 -2.48 -12.23 -4.20
CA ARG A 80 -2.26 -10.78 -4.18
C ARG A 80 -3.25 -10.10 -3.24
N SER A 81 -2.74 -9.22 -2.36
CA SER A 81 -3.57 -8.34 -1.56
C SER A 81 -4.25 -7.27 -2.44
N ILE A 82 -5.55 -7.07 -2.20
CA ILE A 82 -6.39 -6.06 -2.85
C ILE A 82 -7.00 -5.20 -1.74
N GLY A 83 -7.12 -3.90 -1.95
CA GLY A 83 -7.66 -2.96 -0.96
C GLY A 83 -6.76 -1.75 -0.72
N GLU A 84 -6.93 -1.14 0.44
CA GLU A 84 -6.18 0.05 0.86
C GLU A 84 -4.85 -0.35 1.51
N PHE A 85 -3.81 0.42 1.22
CA PHE A 85 -2.52 0.30 1.90
C PHE A 85 -2.12 1.64 2.49
N SER A 86 -1.45 1.59 3.63
CA SER A 86 -0.81 2.74 4.27
C SER A 86 0.54 2.33 4.82
N ARG A 87 1.57 3.13 4.57
CA ARG A 87 2.90 2.98 5.14
C ARG A 87 3.49 4.32 5.53
N SER A 88 4.07 4.40 6.71
CA SER A 88 4.74 5.60 7.21
C SER A 88 6.23 5.36 7.38
N PHE A 89 7.02 6.39 7.10
CA PHE A 89 8.48 6.40 7.18
C PHE A 89 8.92 7.59 8.02
N GLU A 90 9.69 7.31 9.06
CA GLU A 90 10.28 8.33 9.93
C GLU A 90 11.75 8.55 9.54
N PHE A 91 12.17 9.81 9.40
CA PHE A 91 13.53 10.19 9.06
C PHE A 91 14.32 10.57 10.31
N PRO A 92 15.53 10.02 10.51
CA PRO A 92 16.36 10.34 11.67
C PRO A 92 17.00 11.74 11.59
N VAL A 93 16.87 12.41 10.45
CA VAL A 93 17.43 13.75 10.21
C VAL A 93 16.38 14.65 9.57
N PRO A 94 16.44 15.97 9.79
CA PRO A 94 15.55 16.91 9.13
C PRO A 94 15.64 16.81 7.60
N VAL A 95 14.49 16.89 6.94
CA VAL A 95 14.36 16.79 5.48
C VAL A 95 13.89 18.12 4.89
N ASN A 96 14.26 18.37 3.63
CA ASN A 96 13.76 19.52 2.88
C ASN A 96 12.48 19.10 2.12
N GLN A 97 11.32 19.43 2.68
CA GLN A 97 10.01 19.03 2.15
C GLN A 97 9.69 19.69 0.80
N ASP A 98 10.15 20.93 0.58
CA ASP A 98 9.86 21.70 -0.64
C ASP A 98 10.50 21.10 -1.90
N SER A 99 11.57 20.31 -1.73
CA SER A 99 12.37 19.75 -2.83
C SER A 99 12.14 18.25 -3.03
N VAL A 100 11.06 17.70 -2.48
CA VAL A 100 10.71 16.28 -2.64
C VAL A 100 10.20 16.02 -4.05
N LYS A 101 10.62 14.89 -4.62
CA LYS A 101 10.17 14.43 -5.95
C LYS A 101 9.68 12.99 -5.87
N ALA A 102 8.63 12.68 -6.60
CA ALA A 102 8.11 11.33 -6.72
C ALA A 102 7.91 10.95 -8.20
N SER A 103 8.11 9.69 -8.53
CA SER A 103 7.84 9.13 -9.85
C SER A 103 7.34 7.70 -9.73
N MET A 104 6.47 7.29 -10.65
CA MET A 104 5.92 5.93 -10.70
C MET A 104 6.20 5.36 -12.08
N LYS A 105 6.90 4.23 -12.13
CA LYS A 105 7.22 3.52 -13.36
C LYS A 105 7.08 2.02 -13.15
N ASP A 106 6.37 1.34 -14.06
CA ASP A 106 6.18 -0.12 -14.04
C ASP A 106 5.64 -0.67 -12.69
N GLY A 107 4.79 0.12 -12.03
CA GLY A 107 4.22 -0.23 -10.72
C GLY A 107 5.13 0.02 -9.52
N ILE A 108 6.30 0.65 -9.71
CA ILE A 108 7.24 1.00 -8.65
C ILE A 108 7.19 2.51 -8.39
N LEU A 109 6.85 2.87 -7.15
CA LEU A 109 6.91 4.24 -6.65
C LEU A 109 8.33 4.55 -6.16
N SER A 110 8.99 5.53 -6.77
CA SER A 110 10.30 6.06 -6.37
C SER A 110 10.14 7.48 -5.82
N VAL A 111 10.51 7.67 -4.55
CA VAL A 111 10.43 8.98 -3.86
C VAL A 111 11.84 9.43 -3.47
N MET A 112 12.23 10.62 -3.92
CA MET A 112 13.52 11.26 -3.62
C MET A 112 13.30 12.38 -2.61
N ILE A 113 13.94 12.24 -1.44
CA ILE A 113 13.76 13.14 -0.30
C ILE A 113 15.11 13.73 0.09
N PRO A 114 15.38 15.01 -0.24
CA PRO A 114 16.63 15.66 0.12
C PRO A 114 16.73 15.92 1.63
N LYS A 115 17.93 15.77 2.18
CA LYS A 115 18.21 16.20 3.56
C LYS A 115 18.15 17.72 3.66
N ALA A 116 17.70 18.24 4.80
CA ALA A 116 17.76 19.67 5.08
C ALA A 116 19.21 20.16 5.14
N LYS A 117 19.42 21.44 4.81
CA LYS A 117 20.73 22.07 4.96
C LYS A 117 21.10 22.09 6.45
N LYS A 118 22.36 21.77 6.75
CA LYS A 118 22.87 21.83 8.12
C LYS A 118 22.80 23.28 8.60
N GLN A 119 22.10 23.52 9.70
CA GLN A 119 22.07 24.85 10.30
C GLN A 119 23.47 25.17 10.82
N GLU A 120 24.02 26.32 10.40
CA GLU A 120 25.31 26.75 10.90
C GLU A 120 25.19 27.20 12.35
N ASN A 121 26.17 26.81 13.17
CA ASN A 121 26.22 27.15 14.58
C ASN A 121 26.40 28.67 14.71
N ARG A 122 25.47 29.35 15.38
CA ARG A 122 25.60 30.77 15.72
C ARG A 122 26.09 30.93 17.16
N LYS A 123 27.11 31.76 17.35
CA LYS A 123 27.57 32.17 18.68
C LYS A 123 26.65 33.27 19.20
N ILE A 124 26.07 33.05 20.38
CA ILE A 124 25.22 34.04 21.07
C ILE A 124 26.09 34.70 22.14
N SER A 125 26.13 36.03 22.16
CA SER A 125 26.79 36.80 23.23
C SER A 125 25.77 37.12 24.32
N ILE A 126 26.17 36.95 25.59
CA ILE A 126 25.36 37.29 26.77
C ILE A 126 25.45 38.81 27.00
N GLN A 127 24.33 39.44 27.35
CA GLN A 127 24.24 40.85 27.78
C GLN A 127 24.18 40.95 29.30
#